data_AF-A0A7C6MAW6-F1
#
_entry.id   AF-A0A7C6MAW6-F1
#
_cell.length_a   1.000
_cell.length_b   1.000
_cell.length_c   1.000
_cell.angle_alpha   90.00
_cell.angle_beta   90.00
_cell.angle_gamma   90.00
#
_symmetry.space_group_name_H-M   'P 1'
#
loop_
_entity.id
_entity.type
_entity.pdbx_description
1 polymer ?
#
loop_
_entity_poly.entity_id
_entity_poly.type
_entity_poly.pdbx_seq_one_letter_code
_entity_poly.pdbx_strand_id
1 'polypeptide(L)'
;AGVDTIVLACTHFLNVTEEIQEMAGSSITVIDSKNGVVQQALRLVPPKKIAEASTICYTTGGLSTDVETRYRQYAEYFNISWGGVL
;
A
#
# COMPACT_ATOMS: atom_id res chain seq x y z
N ALA A 1 1.39 33.23 2.74
CA ALA A 1 1.90 31.85 2.71
C ALA A 1 0.79 30.98 2.13
N GLY A 2 1.10 30.18 1.11
CA GLY A 2 0.18 29.21 0.51
C GLY A 2 0.77 27.81 0.61
N VAL A 3 -0.08 26.79 0.60
CA VAL A 3 0.36 25.40 0.43
C VAL A 3 0.82 25.24 -1.02
N ASP A 4 1.94 24.54 -1.23
CA ASP A 4 2.47 24.18 -2.57
C ASP A 4 2.54 22.66 -2.78
N THR A 5 2.35 21.88 -1.71
CA THR A 5 2.53 20.43 -1.70
C THR A 5 1.52 19.76 -0.78
N ILE A 6 0.95 18.65 -1.25
CA ILE A 6 0.10 17.74 -0.47
C ILE A 6 0.82 16.40 -0.33
N VAL A 7 0.92 15.89 0.90
CA VAL A 7 1.45 14.56 1.18
C VAL A 7 0.31 13.58 1.39
N LEU A 8 0.27 12.51 0.61
CA LEU A 8 -0.65 11.38 0.80
C LEU A 8 -0.18 10.53 1.99
N ALA A 9 -0.58 10.95 3.19
CA ALA A 9 -0.16 10.36 4.47
C ALA A 9 -0.93 9.08 4.86
N CYS A 10 -1.81 8.58 4.00
CA CYS A 10 -2.52 7.32 4.17
C CYS A 10 -2.39 6.51 2.89
N THR A 11 -2.00 5.23 3.00
CA THR A 11 -1.83 4.34 1.84
C THR A 11 -3.10 4.14 1.03
N HIS A 12 -4.28 4.36 1.62
CA HIS A 12 -5.56 4.31 0.91
C HIS A 12 -5.70 5.40 -0.16
N PHE A 13 -5.10 6.57 0.06
CA PHE A 13 -5.18 7.69 -0.89
C PHE A 13 -4.42 7.42 -2.18
N LEU A 14 -3.53 6.43 -2.20
CA LEU A 14 -2.86 6.00 -3.43
C LEU A 14 -3.87 5.62 -4.52
N ASN A 15 -5.03 5.10 -4.13
CA ASN A 15 -6.09 4.69 -5.06
C ASN A 15 -6.87 5.86 -5.68
N VAL A 16 -6.66 7.09 -5.21
CA VAL A 16 -7.36 8.31 -5.67
C VAL A 16 -6.39 9.47 -5.90
N THR A 17 -5.13 9.15 -6.24
CA THR A 17 -4.06 10.14 -6.38
C THR A 17 -4.36 11.13 -7.52
N GLU A 18 -4.94 10.63 -8.61
CA GLU A 18 -5.24 11.43 -9.81
C GLU A 18 -6.33 12.45 -9.51
N GLU A 19 -7.40 12.04 -8.82
CA GLU A 19 -8.51 12.90 -8.42
C GLU A 19 -8.04 13.98 -7.42
N ILE A 20 -7.17 13.60 -6.48
CA ILE A 20 -6.59 14.56 -5.54
C ILE A 20 -5.72 15.59 -6.29
N GLN A 21 -4.91 15.15 -7.26
CA GLN A 21 -4.06 16.03 -8.06
C GLN A 21 -4.88 16.95 -8.98
N GLU A 22 -5.97 16.45 -9.57
CA GLU A 22 -6.90 17.23 -10.38
C GLU A 22 -7.53 18.35 -9.54
N MET A 23 -8.07 18.00 -8.36
CA MET A 23 -8.73 18.95 -7.47
C MET A 23 -7.78 19.96 -6.83
N ALA A 24 -6.54 19.56 -6.56
CA ALA A 24 -5.51 20.44 -6.00
C ALA A 24 -5.01 21.48 -7.02
N GLY A 25 -5.20 21.22 -8.31
CA GLY A 25 -4.72 22.05 -9.40
C GLY A 25 -3.22 21.91 -9.66
N SER A 26 -2.78 22.44 -10.80
CA SER A 26 -1.40 22.27 -11.29
C SER A 26 -0.34 23.03 -10.50
N SER A 27 -0.73 23.98 -9.65
CA SER A 27 0.18 24.71 -8.77
C SER A 27 0.56 23.96 -7.51
N ILE A 28 -0.11 22.84 -7.20
CA ILE A 28 0.13 22.02 -6.02
C ILE A 28 0.72 20.68 -6.45
N THR A 29 1.84 20.31 -5.82
CA THR A 29 2.47 18.99 -6.02
C THR A 29 1.83 17.97 -5.09
N VAL A 30 1.28 16.88 -5.62
CA VAL A 30 0.83 15.75 -4.80
C VAL A 30 1.93 14.69 -4.75
N ILE A 31 2.36 14.31 -3.54
CA ILE A 31 3.40 13.30 -3.31
C ILE A 31 2.92 12.19 -2.37
N ASP A 32 3.50 11.00 -2.52
CA ASP A 32 3.25 9.85 -1.64
C ASP A 32 4.52 9.31 -1.00
N SER A 33 4.37 8.40 -0.03
CA SER A 33 5.49 7.82 0.72
C SER A 33 6.00 6.47 0.18
N LYS A 34 5.34 5.86 -0.81
CA LYS A 34 5.60 4.49 -1.29
C LYS A 34 7.06 4.29 -1.68
N ASN A 35 7.59 5.14 -2.57
CA ASN A 35 8.97 4.99 -3.03
C ASN A 35 9.97 5.23 -1.89
N GLY A 36 9.74 6.26 -1.07
CA GLY A 36 10.59 6.56 0.09
C GLY A 36 10.64 5.40 1.09
N VAL A 37 9.49 4.79 1.39
CA VAL A 37 9.37 3.62 2.27
C VAL A 37 10.10 2.40 1.68
N VAL A 38 9.97 2.13 0.39
CA VAL A 38 10.69 1.01 -0.28
C VAL A 38 12.20 1.20 -0.21
N GLN A 39 12.71 2.38 -0.56
CA GLN A 39 14.15 2.66 -0.51
C GLN A 39 14.69 2.57 0.93
N GLN A 40 13.92 3.06 1.90
CA GLN A 40 14.28 2.95 3.31
C GLN A 40 14.32 1.49 3.77
N ALA A 41 13.34 0.66 3.37
CA ALA A 41 13.32 -0.76 3.69
C ALA A 41 14.55 -1.48 3.10
N LEU A 42 14.89 -1.22 1.83
CA LEU A 42 16.07 -1.79 1.17
C LEU A 42 17.39 -1.33 1.82
N ARG A 43 17.45 -0.07 2.29
CA ARG A 43 18.62 0.47 2.99
C ARG A 43 18.83 -0.20 4.35
N LEU A 44 17.75 -0.40 5.11
CA LEU A 44 17.80 -1.01 6.44
C LEU A 44 17.98 -2.53 6.38
N VAL A 45 17.36 -3.18 5.40
CA VAL A 45 17.39 -4.62 5.19
C VAL A 45 17.73 -4.89 3.72
N PRO A 46 19.02 -4.86 3.35
CA PRO A 46 19.43 -5.13 1.98
C PRO A 46 18.97 -6.52 1.52
N PRO A 47 18.53 -6.65 0.26
CA PRO A 47 18.04 -7.92 -0.26
C PRO A 47 19.15 -8.96 -0.21
N LYS A 48 18.89 -10.07 0.47
CA LYS A 48 19.72 -11.27 0.43
C LYS A 48 19.26 -12.16 -0.72
N LYS A 49 20.16 -12.93 -1.33
CA LYS A 49 19.78 -14.03 -2.23
C LYS A 49 19.10 -15.12 -1.38
N ILE A 50 17.79 -14.99 -1.18
CA ILE A 50 16.97 -16.01 -0.54
C ILE A 50 16.39 -16.88 -1.66
N ALA A 51 16.46 -18.19 -1.49
CA ALA A 51 16.09 -19.16 -2.53
C ALA A 51 14.58 -19.13 -2.84
N GLU A 52 13.74 -18.77 -1.88
CA GLU A 52 12.29 -18.56 -2.04
C GLU A 52 11.78 -17.77 -0.82
N ALA A 53 11.09 -16.66 -1.05
CA ALA A 53 10.43 -15.90 0.02
C ALA A 53 8.96 -16.32 0.08
N SER A 54 8.50 -16.82 1.23
CA SER A 54 7.08 -17.05 1.46
C SER A 54 6.43 -15.80 2.05
N THR A 55 5.33 -15.36 1.45
CA THR A 55 4.51 -14.25 1.95
C THR A 55 3.14 -14.77 2.35
N ILE A 56 2.68 -14.37 3.53
CA ILE A 56 1.37 -14.77 4.07
C ILE A 56 0.60 -13.51 4.50
N CYS A 57 -0.69 -13.43 4.16
CA CYS A 57 -1.58 -12.34 4.54
C CYS A 57 -2.53 -12.81 5.65
N TYR A 58 -2.68 -11.98 6.69
CA TYR A 58 -3.63 -12.17 7.78
C TYR A 58 -4.46 -10.91 7.96
N THR A 59 -5.69 -11.06 8.43
CA THR A 59 -6.55 -9.95 8.85
C THR A 59 -6.99 -10.16 10.29
N THR A 60 -7.29 -9.10 11.02
CA THR A 60 -7.94 -9.22 12.34
C THR A 60 -9.46 -9.37 12.18
N GLY A 61 -10.12 -10.03 13.14
CA GLY A 61 -11.56 -10.37 13.15
C GLY A 61 -12.57 -9.27 12.77
N GLY A 62 -13.83 -9.69 12.58
CA GLY A 62 -14.97 -8.80 12.29
C GLY A 62 -15.29 -8.60 10.80
N LEU A 63 -14.70 -9.38 9.91
CA LEU A 63 -15.00 -9.33 8.48
C LEU A 63 -16.30 -10.07 8.15
N SER A 64 -17.10 -9.48 7.28
CA SER A 64 -18.15 -10.22 6.59
C SER A 64 -17.54 -11.16 5.54
N THR A 65 -18.29 -12.19 5.16
CA THR A 65 -17.82 -13.22 4.19
C THR A 65 -17.40 -12.61 2.84
N ASP A 66 -18.09 -11.57 2.39
CA ASP A 66 -17.76 -10.88 1.13
C ASP A 66 -16.44 -10.12 1.22
N VAL A 67 -16.12 -9.52 2.37
CA VAL A 67 -14.85 -8.81 2.58
C VAL A 67 -13.70 -9.80 2.70
N GLU A 68 -13.88 -10.91 3.43
CA GLU A 68 -12.86 -11.98 3.48
C GLU A 68 -12.55 -12.52 2.06
N THR A 69 -13.59 -12.72 1.24
CA THR A 69 -13.43 -13.19 -0.14
C THR A 69 -12.57 -12.23 -0.97
N ARG A 70 -12.77 -10.92 -0.82
CA ARG A 70 -11.95 -9.90 -1.50
C ARG A 70 -10.50 -9.93 -1.06
N TYR A 71 -10.22 -10.10 0.24
CA TYR A 71 -8.84 -10.20 0.73
C TYR A 71 -8.15 -11.48 0.26
N ARG A 72 -8.87 -12.60 0.20
CA ARG A 72 -8.34 -13.86 -0.35
C ARG A 72 -7.97 -13.71 -1.83
N GLN A 73 -8.86 -13.11 -2.62
CA GLN A 73 -8.59 -12.82 -4.03
C GLN A 73 -7.40 -11.88 -4.20
N TYR A 74 -7.34 -10.80 -3.41
CA TYR A 74 -6.19 -9.89 -3.40
C TYR A 74 -4.89 -10.65 -3.11
N ALA A 75 -4.87 -11.50 -2.06
CA ALA A 75 -3.68 -12.28 -1.73
C ALA A 75 -3.25 -13.17 -2.90
N GLU A 76 -4.20 -13.85 -3.56
CA GLU A 76 -3.94 -14.68 -4.74
C GLU A 76 -3.36 -13.86 -5.91
N TYR A 77 -3.93 -12.69 -6.22
CA TYR A 77 -3.42 -11.80 -7.28
C TYR A 77 -1.96 -11.39 -7.08
N PHE A 78 -1.51 -11.28 -5.82
CA PHE A 78 -0.14 -10.89 -5.48
C PHE A 78 0.78 -12.07 -5.12
N ASN A 79 0.36 -13.32 -5.39
CA ASN A 79 1.08 -14.54 -5.00
C ASN A 79 1.38 -14.64 -3.50
N ILE A 80 0.46 -14.14 -2.67
CA ILE A 80 0.51 -14.18 -1.22
C ILE A 80 -0.41 -15.31 -0.73
N SER A 81 0.09 -16.15 0.19
CA SER A 81 -0.75 -17.18 0.82
C SER A 81 -1.77 -16.56 1.78
N TRP A 82 -3.02 -17.02 1.75
CA TRP A 82 -4.03 -16.59 2.73
C TRP A 82 -3.85 -17.33 4.06
N GLY A 83 -3.48 -16.61 5.11
CA GLY A 83 -3.26 -17.13 6.45
C GLY A 83 -4.51 -17.15 7.34
N GLY A 84 -5.57 -16.43 6.94
CA GLY A 84 -6.84 -16.40 7.66
C GLY A 84 -7.02 -15.17 8.56
N VAL A 85 -8.00 -15.30 9.44
CA VAL A 85 -8.39 -14.26 10.39
C VAL A 85 -7.77 -14.57 11.76
N LEU A 86 -7.08 -13.59 12.35
CA LEU A 86 -6.49 -13.65 13.69
C LEU A 86 -7.44 -13.04 14.74
#